data_AF-A0ABD1F3G1-F1
#
_entry.id   AF-A0ABD1F3G1-F1
#
_cell.length_a   1.000
_cell.length_b   1.000
_cell.length_c   1.000
_cell.angle_alpha   90.00
_cell.angle_beta   90.00
_cell.angle_gamma   90.00
#
_symmetry.space_group_name_H-M   'P 1'
#
loop_
_entity.id
_entity.type
_entity.pdbx_description
1 polymer ?
#
loop_
_entity_poly.entity_id
_entity_poly.type
_entity_poly.pdbx_seq_one_letter_code
_entity_poly.pdbx_strand_id
1 'polypeptide(L)'
;MLLGCQEDQPRLRNVCDNEADKLKVSKNDDEEKEEGGKKDPDMEIKKEIEQDQKENPVINNKLLCVKDMPPHLQFNPHILEGYRPLQSPLGCIRSAFQWHNESVNIITHAIPIFYIIFTVPDVLPWHSKELTFLAWCHIAGILCPWLGSFAYHMFMNLNYGPTAYYILLQIDMLGIWTSQSIGALPLLFATTKCLPSVVRWCVILFYCFLSLWGLYKFAKQSEIWSE
;
A
#
# COMPACT_ATOMS: atom_id res chain seq x y z
N MET A 1 1.59 39.98 -12.07
CA MET A 1 1.44 40.44 -10.68
C MET A 1 2.08 39.36 -9.81
N LEU A 2 3.36 39.56 -9.54
CA LEU A 2 4.22 38.76 -8.64
C LEU A 2 3.86 39.10 -7.20
N LEU A 3 3.84 38.10 -6.33
CA LEU A 3 4.07 38.05 -4.87
C LEU A 3 3.72 36.58 -4.51
N GLY A 4 4.60 35.68 -4.07
CA GLY A 4 5.78 35.80 -3.22
C GLY A 4 5.52 34.92 -1.98
N CYS A 5 6.03 33.68 -1.98
CA CYS A 5 6.26 32.88 -0.77
C CYS A 5 7.31 31.79 -1.07
N GLN A 6 8.54 32.25 -1.19
CA GLN A 6 9.75 31.48 -0.92
C GLN A 6 10.09 31.74 0.56
N GLU A 7 10.63 30.73 1.25
CA GLU A 7 11.10 30.75 2.66
C GLU A 7 10.06 30.43 3.75
N ASP A 8 9.75 29.15 3.93
CA ASP A 8 9.35 28.62 5.26
C ASP A 8 9.77 27.14 5.48
N GLN A 9 10.80 26.67 4.77
CA GLN A 9 11.36 25.30 4.92
C GLN A 9 12.40 25.05 6.04
N PRO A 10 12.97 26.02 6.78
CA PRO A 10 13.93 25.69 7.85
C PRO A 10 13.26 25.17 9.14
N ARG A 11 12.02 25.57 9.45
CA ARG A 11 11.37 25.18 10.73
C ARG A 11 10.97 23.70 10.79
N LEU A 12 10.57 23.10 9.67
CA LEU A 12 10.11 21.71 9.62
C LEU A 12 11.27 20.71 9.56
N ARG A 13 12.38 21.09 8.90
CA ARG A 13 13.63 20.31 8.93
C ARG A 13 14.16 20.17 10.37
N ASN A 14 14.05 21.25 11.15
CA ASN A 14 14.44 21.24 12.55
C ASN A 14 13.60 20.28 13.41
N VAL A 15 12.36 19.92 13.05
CA VAL A 15 11.55 18.98 13.87
C VAL A 15 12.10 17.55 13.76
N CYS A 16 12.44 17.11 12.55
CA CYS A 16 13.01 15.79 12.30
C CYS A 16 14.46 15.64 12.80
N ASP A 17 15.18 16.75 12.95
CA ASP A 17 16.54 16.79 13.48
C ASP A 17 16.53 16.92 15.02
N ASN A 18 15.60 17.69 15.60
CA ASN A 18 15.45 17.84 17.05
C ASN A 18 14.96 16.56 17.75
N GLU A 19 14.13 15.72 17.10
CA GLU A 19 13.78 14.40 17.67
C GLU A 19 14.95 13.41 17.62
N ALA A 20 15.81 13.49 16.59
CA ALA A 20 16.98 12.62 16.46
C ALA A 20 18.07 12.99 17.48
N ASP A 21 18.24 14.28 17.79
CA ASP A 21 19.19 14.74 18.80
C ASP A 21 18.71 14.50 20.23
N LYS A 22 17.40 14.54 20.52
CA LYS A 22 16.88 14.13 21.84
C LYS A 22 17.16 12.66 22.17
N LEU A 23 17.31 11.79 21.15
CA LEU A 23 17.70 10.40 21.36
C LEU A 23 19.21 10.20 21.52
N LYS A 24 20.04 11.16 21.10
CA LYS A 24 21.51 11.09 21.22
C LYS A 24 22.06 11.75 22.48
N VAL A 25 21.33 12.70 23.06
CA VAL A 25 21.78 13.47 24.25
C VAL A 25 21.59 12.73 25.58
N SER A 26 20.95 11.54 25.62
CA SER A 26 20.83 10.76 26.88
C SER A 26 21.99 9.79 27.15
N LYS A 27 23.06 9.81 26.34
CA LYS A 27 24.27 9.00 26.57
C LYS A 27 25.48 9.91 26.44
N ASN A 28 25.88 10.51 27.55
CA ASN A 28 27.26 10.84 27.94
C ASN A 28 27.22 11.98 28.95
N ASP A 29 27.21 11.61 30.22
CA ASP A 29 27.67 12.31 31.43
C ASP A 29 27.46 11.22 32.50
N ASP A 30 28.47 10.52 33.01
CA ASP A 30 29.34 11.01 34.09
C ASP A 30 30.64 10.19 34.14
N GLU A 31 31.79 10.89 34.18
CA GLU A 31 33.03 10.37 34.76
C GLU A 31 33.02 10.66 36.26
N GLU A 32 33.05 9.64 37.12
CA GLU A 32 33.65 9.76 38.45
C GLU A 32 34.16 8.39 38.96
N LYS A 33 35.39 8.42 39.49
CA LYS A 33 36.12 7.28 40.05
C LYS A 33 35.62 6.97 41.46
N GLU A 34 35.48 5.70 41.83
CA GLU A 34 36.06 5.14 43.06
C GLU A 34 35.87 3.61 43.19
N GLU A 35 36.73 3.03 44.03
CA GLU A 35 37.16 1.64 44.11
C GLU A 35 36.12 0.66 44.70
N GLY A 36 36.17 -0.62 44.28
CA GLY A 36 35.70 -1.73 45.11
C GLY A 36 35.02 -2.89 44.38
N GLY A 37 35.71 -4.02 44.26
CA GLY A 37 35.11 -5.34 43.99
C GLY A 37 35.13 -5.76 42.52
N LYS A 38 36.05 -6.67 42.17
CA LYS A 38 36.21 -7.24 40.82
C LYS A 38 34.97 -8.06 40.44
N LYS A 39 34.02 -7.44 39.74
CA LYS A 39 32.95 -8.12 38.99
C LYS A 39 33.46 -8.39 37.58
N ASP A 40 33.17 -9.59 37.07
CA ASP A 40 33.67 -10.06 35.78
C ASP A 40 33.03 -9.26 34.62
N PRO A 41 33.81 -8.44 33.87
CA PRO A 41 33.26 -7.52 32.86
C PRO A 41 32.57 -8.24 31.70
N ASP A 42 32.90 -9.51 31.44
CA ASP A 42 32.28 -10.30 30.38
C ASP A 42 30.82 -10.69 30.71
N MET A 43 30.46 -10.70 31.99
CA MET A 43 29.10 -11.01 32.47
C MET A 43 28.18 -9.78 32.44
N GLU A 44 28.75 -8.58 32.57
CA GLU A 44 28.04 -7.30 32.50
C GLU A 44 27.76 -6.94 31.03
N ILE A 45 28.74 -7.15 30.14
CA ILE A 45 28.57 -7.03 28.69
C ILE A 45 27.54 -8.04 28.17
N LYS A 46 27.55 -9.29 28.66
CA LYS A 46 26.50 -10.26 28.31
C LYS A 46 25.12 -9.86 28.82
N LYS A 47 25.01 -9.19 29.97
CA LYS A 47 23.74 -8.67 30.47
C LYS A 47 23.25 -7.46 29.71
N GLU A 48 24.14 -6.56 29.26
CA GLU A 48 23.79 -5.45 28.38
C GLU A 48 23.38 -5.95 26.99
N ILE A 49 24.11 -6.91 26.41
CA ILE A 49 23.75 -7.56 25.13
C ILE A 49 22.45 -8.36 25.27
N GLU A 50 22.24 -9.07 26.39
CA GLU A 50 20.96 -9.76 26.66
C GLU A 50 19.82 -8.79 26.98
N GLN A 51 20.08 -7.59 27.51
CA GLN A 51 19.07 -6.55 27.73
C GLN A 51 18.70 -5.83 26.43
N ASP A 52 19.67 -5.56 25.55
CA ASP A 52 19.44 -5.02 24.20
C ASP A 52 18.68 -6.03 23.31
N GLN A 53 18.88 -7.34 23.55
CA GLN A 53 18.10 -8.42 22.93
C GLN A 53 16.80 -8.80 23.68
N LYS A 54 16.57 -8.26 24.88
CA LYS A 54 15.33 -8.39 25.66
C LYS A 54 14.58 -7.06 25.81
N GLU A 55 14.74 -6.14 24.86
CA GLU A 55 13.63 -5.23 24.58
C GLU A 55 12.47 -6.08 24.05
N ASN A 56 11.61 -6.47 25.00
CA ASN A 56 10.20 -6.71 24.81
C ASN A 56 9.74 -5.94 23.56
N PRO A 57 9.15 -6.58 22.52
CA PRO A 57 8.59 -5.85 21.40
C PRO A 57 7.31 -5.17 21.88
N VAL A 58 7.47 -4.20 22.78
CA VAL A 58 6.53 -3.11 22.96
C VAL A 58 6.41 -2.56 21.57
N ILE A 59 5.26 -2.82 20.96
CA ILE A 59 4.84 -2.29 19.68
C ILE A 59 5.12 -0.79 19.75
N ASN A 60 6.26 -0.36 19.23
CA ASN A 60 6.53 1.06 19.08
C ASN A 60 5.63 1.47 17.92
N ASN A 61 4.38 1.80 18.25
CA ASN A 61 3.37 2.41 17.38
C ASN A 61 3.81 3.78 16.85
N LYS A 62 5.09 4.14 17.03
CA LYS A 62 5.68 5.38 16.57
C LYS A 62 5.72 5.35 15.03
N LEU A 63 5.13 6.38 14.45
CA LEU A 63 5.19 6.63 13.02
C LEU A 63 6.57 7.15 12.64
N LEU A 64 6.98 6.85 11.42
CA LEU A 64 8.30 7.17 10.87
C LEU A 64 8.25 8.40 9.97
N CYS A 65 9.40 9.05 9.83
CA CYS A 65 9.65 10.02 8.77
C CYS A 65 10.02 9.28 7.47
N VAL A 66 9.81 9.94 6.32
CA VAL A 66 10.14 9.37 4.99
C VAL A 66 11.61 8.98 4.87
N LYS A 67 12.52 9.73 5.53
CA LYS A 67 13.96 9.45 5.55
C LYS A 67 14.32 8.10 6.19
N ASP A 68 13.46 7.62 7.10
CA ASP A 68 13.67 6.38 7.85
C ASP A 68 12.99 5.18 7.15
N MET A 69 12.26 5.42 6.06
CA MET A 69 11.56 4.37 5.32
C MET A 69 12.50 3.63 4.36
N PRO A 70 12.25 2.35 4.07
CA PRO A 70 12.93 1.65 2.98
C PRO A 70 12.70 2.35 1.62
N PRO A 71 13.68 2.32 0.67
CA PRO A 71 13.59 3.04 -0.60
C PRO A 71 12.32 2.75 -1.42
N HIS A 72 11.84 1.50 -1.45
CA HIS A 72 10.63 1.10 -2.19
C HIS A 72 9.33 1.71 -1.62
N LEU A 73 9.36 2.23 -0.39
CA LEU A 73 8.24 2.93 0.25
C LEU A 73 8.39 4.47 0.22
N GLN A 74 9.51 4.99 -0.30
CA GLN A 74 9.77 6.43 -0.45
C GLN A 74 9.31 6.98 -1.82
N PHE A 75 8.16 6.53 -2.33
CA PHE A 75 7.70 6.89 -3.67
C PHE A 75 7.15 8.31 -3.80
N ASN A 76 6.76 8.96 -2.70
CA ASN A 76 6.24 10.33 -2.69
C ASN A 76 7.12 11.24 -1.82
N PRO A 77 7.95 12.13 -2.40
CA PRO A 77 8.86 12.98 -1.64
C PRO A 77 8.16 14.12 -0.88
N HIS A 78 6.86 14.33 -1.12
CA HIS A 78 6.09 15.42 -0.48
C HIS A 78 5.42 14.98 0.83
N ILE A 79 5.30 13.68 1.08
CA ILE A 79 4.80 13.15 2.36
C ILE A 79 6.03 12.90 3.23
N LEU A 80 6.18 13.70 4.29
CA LEU A 80 7.42 13.70 5.09
C LEU A 80 7.34 12.79 6.32
N GLU A 81 6.14 12.56 6.85
CA GLU A 81 5.90 11.93 8.14
C GLU A 81 4.63 11.08 8.12
N GLY A 82 4.41 10.33 9.21
CA GLY A 82 3.19 9.54 9.39
C GLY A 82 3.26 8.16 8.74
N TYR A 83 4.46 7.70 8.36
CA TYR A 83 4.66 6.38 7.77
C TYR A 83 4.60 5.29 8.84
N ARG A 84 4.03 4.14 8.50
CA ARG A 84 4.08 2.97 9.37
C ARG A 84 5.46 2.30 9.31
N PRO A 85 5.97 1.76 10.44
CA PRO A 85 7.12 0.87 10.39
C PRO A 85 6.79 -0.41 9.61
N LEU A 86 7.81 -1.20 9.28
CA LEU A 86 7.60 -2.55 8.75
C LEU A 86 6.93 -3.44 9.80
N GLN A 87 5.90 -4.16 9.43
CA GLN A 87 5.02 -4.89 10.34
C GLN A 87 4.73 -6.31 9.85
N SER A 88 4.35 -7.19 10.78
CA SER A 88 3.76 -8.48 10.42
C SER A 88 2.35 -8.29 9.82
N PRO A 89 1.76 -9.32 9.18
CA PRO A 89 0.41 -9.20 8.62
C PRO A 89 -0.64 -8.78 9.65
N LEU A 90 -0.56 -9.30 10.87
CA LEU A 90 -1.47 -8.92 11.95
C LEU A 90 -1.18 -7.49 12.45
N GLY A 91 0.08 -7.06 12.42
CA GLY A 91 0.45 -5.67 12.69
C GLY A 91 -0.17 -4.69 11.70
N CYS A 92 -0.19 -5.04 10.41
CA CYS A 92 -0.84 -4.25 9.36
C CYS A 92 -2.36 -4.11 9.59
N ILE A 93 -3.04 -5.20 9.98
CA ILE A 93 -4.47 -5.16 10.30
C ILE A 93 -4.73 -4.29 11.54
N ARG A 94 -3.88 -4.41 12.57
CA ARG A 94 -4.01 -3.58 13.78
C ARG A 94 -3.74 -2.10 13.51
N SER A 95 -2.81 -1.79 12.61
CA SER A 95 -2.48 -0.39 12.28
C SER A 95 -3.59 0.33 11.52
N ALA A 96 -4.54 -0.40 10.91
CA ALA A 96 -5.75 0.20 10.32
C ALA A 96 -6.59 1.02 11.33
N PHE A 97 -6.44 0.76 12.64
CA PHE A 97 -7.09 1.50 13.71
C PHE A 97 -6.24 2.65 14.27
N GLN A 98 -5.07 2.91 13.66
CA GLN A 98 -4.19 4.04 13.96
C GLN A 98 -4.23 5.05 12.80
N TRP A 99 -4.12 6.34 13.11
CA TRP A 99 -4.00 7.36 12.07
C TRP A 99 -2.58 7.41 11.51
N HIS A 100 -2.44 7.31 10.18
CA HIS A 100 -1.18 7.31 9.44
C HIS A 100 -1.39 7.76 8.00
N ASN A 101 -0.31 7.89 7.23
CA ASN A 101 -0.32 8.40 5.86
C ASN A 101 -1.24 7.59 4.90
N GLU A 102 -1.35 6.27 5.11
CA GLU A 102 -2.23 5.39 4.33
C GLU A 102 -3.67 5.25 4.85
N SER A 103 -4.06 5.86 5.98
CA SER A 103 -5.38 5.62 6.59
C SER A 103 -6.54 6.00 5.66
N VAL A 104 -6.42 7.15 4.98
CA VAL A 104 -7.45 7.61 4.03
C VAL A 104 -7.56 6.63 2.88
N ASN A 105 -6.43 6.20 2.28
CA ASN A 105 -6.43 5.24 1.19
C ASN A 105 -7.14 3.93 1.59
N ILE A 106 -6.81 3.37 2.76
CA ILE A 106 -7.46 2.15 3.26
C ILE A 106 -8.97 2.35 3.37
N ILE A 107 -9.43 3.44 3.99
CA ILE A 107 -10.86 3.69 4.21
C ILE A 107 -11.59 3.94 2.89
N THR A 108 -11.03 4.76 2.00
CA THR A 108 -11.67 5.11 0.72
C THR A 108 -11.79 3.91 -0.21
N HIS A 109 -10.89 2.92 -0.11
CA HIS A 109 -10.99 1.67 -0.87
C HIS A 109 -11.86 0.61 -0.17
N ALA A 110 -11.95 0.62 1.17
CA ALA A 110 -12.81 -0.28 1.93
C ALA A 110 -14.31 0.00 1.73
N ILE A 111 -14.73 1.27 1.80
CA ILE A 111 -16.15 1.66 1.75
C ILE A 111 -16.85 1.14 0.47
N PRO A 112 -16.30 1.33 -0.75
CA PRO A 112 -16.91 0.82 -1.98
C PRO A 112 -17.05 -0.71 -2.00
N ILE A 113 -16.10 -1.46 -1.41
CA ILE A 113 -16.19 -2.94 -1.33
C ILE A 113 -17.48 -3.34 -0.63
N PHE A 114 -17.72 -2.80 0.57
CA PHE A 114 -18.93 -3.11 1.33
C PHE A 114 -20.19 -2.63 0.59
N TYR A 115 -20.18 -1.41 0.07
CA TYR A 115 -21.30 -0.88 -0.69
C TYR A 115 -21.69 -1.78 -1.87
N ILE A 116 -20.72 -2.22 -2.67
CA ILE A 116 -20.93 -3.10 -3.82
C ILE A 116 -21.50 -4.45 -3.38
N ILE A 117 -20.92 -5.08 -2.37
CA ILE A 117 -21.38 -6.39 -1.87
C ILE A 117 -22.84 -6.35 -1.42
N PHE A 118 -23.27 -5.26 -0.78
CA PHE A 118 -24.64 -5.13 -0.28
C PHE A 118 -25.67 -4.62 -1.29
N THR A 119 -25.26 -3.89 -2.32
CA THR A 119 -26.23 -3.24 -3.24
C THR A 119 -26.28 -3.86 -4.63
N VAL A 120 -25.15 -4.38 -5.13
CA VAL A 120 -25.03 -4.81 -6.53
C VAL A 120 -25.71 -6.15 -6.82
N PRO A 121 -25.71 -7.15 -5.91
CA PRO A 121 -26.43 -8.40 -6.17
C PRO A 121 -27.92 -8.18 -6.48
N ASP A 122 -28.60 -7.23 -5.84
CA ASP A 122 -30.05 -7.07 -6.05
C ASP A 122 -30.41 -6.42 -7.41
N VAL A 123 -29.47 -5.71 -8.04
CA VAL A 123 -29.71 -4.99 -9.31
C VAL A 123 -29.33 -5.79 -10.55
N LEU A 124 -28.60 -6.89 -10.41
CA LEU A 124 -28.07 -7.63 -11.55
C LEU A 124 -29.07 -8.65 -12.14
N PRO A 125 -29.06 -8.86 -13.48
CA PRO A 125 -30.03 -9.70 -14.17
C PRO A 125 -29.72 -11.20 -14.07
N TRP A 126 -29.65 -11.75 -12.85
CA TRP A 126 -29.22 -13.12 -12.57
C TRP A 126 -30.02 -14.20 -13.30
N HIS A 127 -31.31 -13.96 -13.53
CA HIS A 127 -32.22 -14.92 -14.14
C HIS A 127 -32.06 -15.03 -15.66
N SER A 128 -31.36 -14.09 -16.31
CA SER A 128 -31.13 -14.11 -17.75
C SER A 128 -29.85 -14.86 -18.07
N LYS A 129 -29.97 -16.08 -18.59
CA LYS A 129 -28.82 -16.92 -19.00
C LYS A 129 -27.87 -16.21 -19.99
N GLU A 130 -28.41 -15.34 -20.84
CA GLU A 130 -27.63 -14.58 -21.83
C GLU A 130 -26.80 -13.46 -21.19
N LEU A 131 -27.29 -12.87 -20.09
CA LEU A 131 -26.68 -11.73 -19.42
C LEU A 131 -25.90 -12.10 -18.17
N THR A 132 -26.03 -13.34 -17.67
CA THR A 132 -25.32 -13.80 -16.47
C THR A 132 -23.81 -13.63 -16.60
N PHE A 133 -23.22 -13.93 -17.77
CA PHE A 133 -21.78 -13.71 -18.00
C PHE A 133 -21.40 -12.22 -17.86
N LEU A 134 -22.19 -11.32 -18.47
CA LEU A 134 -21.97 -9.88 -18.38
C LEU A 134 -22.15 -9.37 -16.95
N ALA A 135 -23.08 -9.95 -16.18
CA ALA A 135 -23.23 -9.62 -14.76
C ALA A 135 -21.97 -9.95 -13.95
N TRP A 136 -21.36 -11.12 -14.19
CA TRP A 136 -20.07 -11.47 -13.57
C TRP A 136 -18.93 -10.56 -14.02
N CYS A 137 -18.86 -10.22 -15.31
CA CYS A 137 -17.90 -9.25 -15.82
C CYS A 137 -18.07 -7.89 -15.16
N HIS A 138 -19.30 -7.44 -14.96
CA HIS A 138 -19.61 -6.19 -14.27
C HIS A 138 -19.12 -6.22 -12.82
N ILE A 139 -19.45 -7.28 -12.06
CA ILE A 139 -18.99 -7.44 -10.67
C ILE A 139 -17.47 -7.42 -10.59
N ALA A 140 -16.79 -8.23 -11.42
CA ALA A 140 -15.33 -8.23 -11.45
C ALA A 140 -14.78 -6.83 -11.74
N GLY A 141 -15.37 -6.15 -12.72
CA GLY A 141 -14.95 -4.82 -13.13
C GLY A 141 -15.11 -3.73 -12.06
N ILE A 142 -16.18 -3.81 -11.27
CA ILE A 142 -16.41 -2.81 -10.22
C ILE A 142 -15.74 -3.21 -8.91
N LEU A 143 -15.48 -4.49 -8.62
CA LEU A 143 -15.00 -4.94 -7.30
C LEU A 143 -13.47 -5.11 -7.24
N CYS A 144 -12.84 -5.61 -8.30
CA CYS A 144 -11.41 -5.91 -8.32
C CYS A 144 -10.50 -4.70 -8.07
N PRO A 145 -10.76 -3.48 -8.60
CA PRO A 145 -9.94 -2.30 -8.29
C PRO A 145 -9.90 -1.99 -6.80
N TRP A 146 -11.07 -2.03 -6.13
CA TRP A 146 -11.15 -1.71 -4.71
C TRP A 146 -10.47 -2.77 -3.86
N LEU A 147 -10.67 -4.05 -4.18
CA LEU A 147 -10.02 -5.16 -3.47
C LEU A 147 -8.51 -5.11 -3.60
N GLY A 148 -8.00 -4.91 -4.82
CA GLY A 148 -6.56 -4.83 -5.07
C GLY A 148 -5.93 -3.66 -4.33
N SER A 149 -6.52 -2.47 -4.46
CA SER A 149 -6.03 -1.26 -3.80
C SER A 149 -6.11 -1.34 -2.27
N PHE A 150 -7.22 -1.85 -1.73
CA PHE A 150 -7.35 -2.09 -0.29
C PHE A 150 -6.28 -3.05 0.22
N ALA A 151 -6.04 -4.17 -0.47
CA ALA A 151 -5.01 -5.13 -0.09
C ALA A 151 -3.61 -4.49 -0.14
N TYR A 152 -3.31 -3.71 -1.18
CA TYR A 152 -2.05 -2.99 -1.27
C TYR A 152 -1.84 -2.02 -0.11
N HIS A 153 -2.74 -1.05 0.09
CA HIS A 153 -2.58 -0.05 1.16
C HIS A 153 -2.63 -0.65 2.56
N MET A 154 -3.40 -1.73 2.76
CA MET A 154 -3.42 -2.44 4.04
C MET A 154 -2.06 -3.08 4.34
N PHE A 155 -1.44 -3.74 3.36
CA PHE A 155 -0.31 -4.64 3.57
C PHE A 155 1.04 -4.19 2.96
N MET A 156 1.13 -3.00 2.36
CA MET A 156 2.38 -2.51 1.72
C MET A 156 3.57 -2.40 2.68
N ASN A 157 3.33 -2.30 3.99
CA ASN A 157 4.35 -2.26 5.04
C ASN A 157 4.72 -3.65 5.60
N LEU A 158 4.39 -4.75 4.90
CA LEU A 158 4.80 -6.08 5.33
C LEU A 158 6.33 -6.17 5.45
N ASN A 159 6.80 -6.78 6.54
CA ASN A 159 8.22 -7.03 6.79
C ASN A 159 8.81 -8.19 5.95
N TYR A 160 8.20 -8.50 4.79
CA TYR A 160 8.59 -9.58 3.88
C TYR A 160 9.50 -9.09 2.74
N GLY A 161 9.93 -7.82 2.80
CA GLY A 161 10.84 -7.21 1.85
C GLY A 161 10.17 -6.61 0.61
N PRO A 162 10.98 -6.04 -0.32
CA PRO A 162 10.47 -5.27 -1.46
C PRO A 162 9.61 -6.09 -2.43
N THR A 163 9.89 -7.40 -2.58
CA THR A 163 9.12 -8.28 -3.47
C THR A 163 7.64 -8.34 -3.08
N ALA A 164 7.34 -8.41 -1.78
CA ALA A 164 5.96 -8.42 -1.31
C ALA A 164 5.24 -7.10 -1.65
N TYR A 165 5.93 -5.97 -1.49
CA TYR A 165 5.43 -4.67 -1.90
C TYR A 165 5.09 -4.62 -3.39
N TYR A 166 6.01 -5.07 -4.27
CA TYR A 166 5.77 -5.03 -5.71
C TYR A 166 4.66 -5.99 -6.16
N ILE A 167 4.53 -7.17 -5.54
CA ILE A 167 3.42 -8.08 -5.82
C ILE A 167 2.09 -7.43 -5.42
N LEU A 168 2.01 -6.81 -4.25
CA LEU A 168 0.80 -6.12 -3.80
C LEU A 168 0.46 -4.94 -4.74
N LEU A 169 1.46 -4.17 -5.18
CA LEU A 169 1.28 -3.09 -6.15
C LEU A 169 0.79 -3.62 -7.51
N GLN A 170 1.33 -4.76 -7.96
CA GLN A 170 0.86 -5.43 -9.18
C GLN A 170 -0.59 -5.90 -9.06
N ILE A 171 -1.00 -6.41 -7.90
CA ILE A 171 -2.39 -6.82 -7.63
C ILE A 171 -3.33 -5.62 -7.70
N ASP A 172 -2.94 -4.46 -7.16
CA ASP A 172 -3.72 -3.22 -7.26
C ASP A 172 -3.89 -2.79 -8.73
N MET A 173 -2.78 -2.70 -9.47
CA MET A 173 -2.80 -2.37 -10.90
C MET A 173 -3.61 -3.38 -11.74
N LEU A 174 -3.55 -4.67 -11.40
CA LEU A 174 -4.35 -5.72 -12.04
C LEU A 174 -5.86 -5.53 -11.77
N GLY A 175 -6.22 -5.02 -10.59
CA GLY A 175 -7.58 -4.61 -10.26
C GLY A 175 -8.09 -3.54 -11.22
N ILE A 176 -7.31 -2.47 -11.43
CA ILE A 176 -7.63 -1.40 -12.39
C ILE A 176 -7.74 -1.97 -13.80
N TRP A 177 -6.78 -2.80 -14.23
CA TRP A 177 -6.83 -3.45 -15.54
C TRP A 177 -8.10 -4.29 -15.71
N THR A 178 -8.52 -5.02 -14.69
CA THR A 178 -9.76 -5.84 -14.71
C THR A 178 -11.00 -4.97 -14.96
N SER A 179 -11.07 -3.79 -14.35
CA SER A 179 -12.15 -2.82 -14.60
C SER A 179 -12.16 -2.33 -16.05
N GLN A 180 -10.99 -1.92 -16.54
CA GLN A 180 -10.83 -1.37 -17.89
C GLN A 180 -10.81 -2.41 -19.01
N SER A 181 -10.90 -3.70 -18.68
CA SER A 181 -10.94 -4.80 -19.65
C SER A 181 -12.27 -5.55 -19.50
N ILE A 182 -12.33 -6.49 -18.56
CA ILE A 182 -13.48 -7.34 -18.25
C ILE A 182 -14.69 -6.49 -17.87
N GLY A 183 -14.49 -5.48 -17.02
CA GLY A 183 -15.56 -4.59 -16.53
C GLY A 183 -16.27 -3.77 -17.61
N ALA A 184 -15.60 -3.49 -18.73
CA ALA A 184 -16.21 -2.72 -19.82
C ALA A 184 -17.00 -3.60 -20.82
N LEU A 185 -16.88 -4.93 -20.75
CA LEU A 185 -17.61 -5.84 -21.66
C LEU A 185 -19.14 -5.66 -21.63
N PRO A 186 -19.80 -5.45 -20.47
CA PRO A 186 -21.23 -5.18 -20.44
C PRO A 186 -21.61 -3.89 -21.18
N LEU A 187 -20.81 -2.83 -21.03
CA LEU A 187 -21.00 -1.56 -21.74
C LEU A 187 -20.79 -1.75 -23.24
N LEU A 188 -19.72 -2.43 -23.63
CA LEU A 188 -19.41 -2.69 -25.03
C LEU A 188 -20.51 -3.52 -25.70
N PHE A 189 -21.03 -4.54 -25.01
CA PHE A 189 -22.13 -5.35 -25.52
C PHE A 189 -23.43 -4.55 -25.64
N ALA A 190 -23.75 -3.71 -24.65
CA ALA A 190 -24.94 -2.87 -24.67
C ALA A 190 -24.91 -1.85 -25.82
N THR A 191 -23.78 -1.17 -26.00
CA THR A 191 -23.60 -0.13 -27.03
C THR A 191 -23.56 -0.70 -28.45
N THR A 192 -23.11 -1.93 -28.62
CA THR A 192 -23.03 -2.60 -29.93
C THR A 192 -24.26 -3.46 -30.25
N LYS A 193 -25.28 -3.49 -29.39
CA LYS A 193 -26.46 -4.36 -29.54
C LYS A 193 -27.24 -4.15 -30.85
N CYS A 194 -27.27 -2.91 -31.35
CA CYS A 194 -27.98 -2.55 -32.58
C CYS A 194 -27.14 -2.73 -33.86
N LEU A 195 -25.88 -3.13 -33.75
CA LEU A 195 -25.01 -3.35 -34.90
C LEU A 195 -25.23 -4.74 -35.50
N PRO A 196 -24.91 -4.95 -36.80
CA PRO A 196 -24.89 -6.28 -37.39
C PRO A 196 -24.01 -7.23 -36.57
N SER A 197 -24.48 -8.48 -36.37
CA SER A 197 -23.84 -9.45 -35.49
C SER A 197 -22.34 -9.64 -35.75
N VAL A 198 -21.94 -9.64 -37.03
CA VAL A 198 -20.53 -9.75 -37.44
C VAL A 198 -19.72 -8.56 -36.91
N VAL A 199 -20.20 -7.34 -37.14
CA VAL A 199 -19.52 -6.11 -36.69
C VAL A 199 -19.41 -6.06 -35.18
N ARG A 200 -20.48 -6.40 -34.46
CA ARG A 200 -20.49 -6.47 -32.99
C ARG A 200 -19.38 -7.39 -32.47
N TRP A 201 -19.31 -8.62 -32.98
CA TRP A 201 -18.32 -9.58 -32.53
C TRP A 201 -16.89 -9.18 -32.93
N CYS A 202 -16.69 -8.59 -34.11
CA CYS A 202 -15.39 -8.03 -34.50
C CYS A 202 -14.93 -6.93 -33.51
N VAL A 203 -15.82 -6.01 -33.13
CA VAL A 203 -15.49 -4.94 -32.16
C VAL A 203 -15.14 -5.52 -30.79
N ILE A 204 -15.94 -6.47 -30.28
CA ILE A 204 -15.69 -7.10 -28.97
C ILE A 204 -14.36 -7.88 -28.99
N LEU A 205 -14.10 -8.67 -30.03
CA LEU A 205 -12.85 -9.45 -30.15
C LEU A 205 -11.63 -8.53 -30.27
N PHE A 206 -11.73 -7.46 -31.05
CA PHE A 206 -10.65 -6.48 -31.17
C PHE A 206 -10.35 -5.79 -29.84
N TYR A 207 -11.39 -5.40 -29.09
CA TYR A 207 -11.23 -4.84 -27.76
C TYR A 207 -10.58 -5.83 -26.78
N CYS A 208 -11.00 -7.10 -26.78
CA CYS A 208 -10.37 -8.15 -25.97
C CYS A 208 -8.89 -8.33 -26.32
N PHE A 209 -8.56 -8.32 -27.62
CA PHE A 209 -7.17 -8.38 -28.09
C PHE A 209 -6.34 -7.20 -27.55
N LEU A 210 -6.84 -5.97 -27.67
CA LEU A 210 -6.16 -4.78 -27.13
C LEU A 210 -5.99 -4.83 -25.61
N SER A 211 -7.01 -5.32 -24.89
CA SER A 211 -6.97 -5.49 -23.44
C SER A 211 -5.88 -6.48 -23.01
N LEU A 212 -5.78 -7.63 -23.69
CA LEU A 212 -4.75 -8.64 -23.45
C LEU A 212 -3.36 -8.14 -23.85
N TRP A 213 -3.25 -7.40 -24.95
CA TRP A 213 -2.01 -6.76 -25.36
C TRP A 213 -1.51 -5.76 -24.30
N GLY A 214 -2.42 -4.95 -23.74
CA GLY A 214 -2.13 -4.06 -22.62
C GLY A 214 -1.63 -4.82 -21.38
N LEU A 215 -2.27 -5.93 -21.02
CA LEU A 215 -1.84 -6.77 -19.90
C LEU A 215 -0.45 -7.35 -20.13
N TYR A 216 -0.16 -7.86 -21.33
CA TYR A 216 1.15 -8.39 -21.68
C TYR A 216 2.25 -7.32 -21.54
N LYS A 217 1.98 -6.10 -22.00
CA LYS A 217 2.91 -4.97 -21.83
C LYS A 217 3.13 -4.62 -20.36
N PHE A 218 2.05 -4.63 -19.56
CA PHE A 218 2.15 -4.41 -18.12
C PHE A 218 2.98 -5.51 -17.43
N ALA A 219 2.71 -6.79 -17.71
CA ALA A 219 3.43 -7.91 -17.12
C ALA A 219 4.93 -7.88 -17.46
N LYS A 220 5.27 -7.58 -18.72
CA LYS A 220 6.67 -7.43 -19.13
C LYS A 220 7.37 -6.29 -18.40
N GLN A 221 6.67 -5.17 -18.18
CA GLN A 221 7.22 -4.07 -17.42
C GLN A 221 7.30 -4.41 -15.93
N SER A 222 6.37 -5.20 -15.39
CA SER A 222 6.31 -5.60 -13.98
C SER A 222 7.50 -6.46 -13.56
N GLU A 223 8.00 -7.32 -14.45
CA GLU A 223 9.23 -8.10 -14.25
C GLU A 223 10.46 -7.21 -14.00
N ILE A 224 10.56 -6.08 -14.72
CA ILE A 224 11.68 -5.14 -14.61
C ILE A 224 11.75 -4.48 -13.22
N TRP A 225 10.62 -4.27 -12.54
CA TRP A 225 10.61 -3.65 -11.21
C TRP A 225 10.92 -4.64 -10.08
N SER A 226 10.88 -5.95 -10.37
CA SER A 226 11.11 -7.01 -9.39
C SER A 226 12.55 -7.54 -9.37
N GLU A 227 13.39 -7.13 -10.32
CA GLU A 227 14.85 -7.36 -10.36
C GLU A 227 15.60 -6.29 -9.55
#